data_AF-A0A8C4JM79-F1
#
_entry.id   AF-A0A8C4JM79-F1
#
_cell.length_a   1.000
_cell.length_b   1.000
_cell.length_c   1.000
_cell.angle_alpha   90.00
_cell.angle_beta   90.00
_cell.angle_gamma   90.00
#
_symmetry.space_group_name_H-M   'P 1'
#
loop_
_entity.id
_entity.type
_entity.pdbx_description
1 polymer ?
#
loop_
_entity_poly.entity_id
_entity_poly.type
_entity_poly.pdbx_seq_one_letter_code
_entity_poly.pdbx_strand_id
1 'polypeptide(L)'
;MAARGASRLAWCLRRVGASGDWLLLEAGTEVSVGRGLDLTYQLVSKTCPLMISRKHCVFQQNAEGQWTVKDNKSLNGVWLNKQRLDPSKAYPIAEGDRIQLGVPLENRETAEYEYEVIKEEWEKIRPFLAQRNDLGKTKSSRTKRKFSLEESEISGSEGPSDSRSKRDRASCHSEPLGKSWERVEQAKQITEKMDVKLPSPGPSEEHSGPVHSEKAVSVTHKDQKASGLAQSWTGLEMLRKTLVDIMKLKVKVQEKQTAVLNVKQKRRKCAQKEILAMEQELQELQNQLCLEQEQHQQQVEELEKTFSKEQQKLEGVKWQHGEENLKEQLAQVLQEHRALMEELSRSKKDFEEIIQAKNKELEETKEEKEKVRAQKEEVLNQMNDVLENELQCTICSEHFIEVTHG
;
A
#
# COMPACT_ATOMS: atom_id res chain seq x y z
N MET A 1 51.95 -4.82 -0.85
CA MET A 1 50.69 -5.58 -0.93
C MET A 1 49.55 -4.61 -0.69
N ALA A 2 48.83 -4.23 -1.74
CA ALA A 2 47.71 -3.30 -1.65
C ALA A 2 46.51 -4.03 -1.03
N ALA A 3 45.95 -3.48 0.05
CA ALA A 3 44.73 -3.98 0.66
C ALA A 3 43.60 -3.89 -0.36
N ARG A 4 43.11 -5.05 -0.80
CA ARG A 4 41.91 -5.19 -1.63
C ARG A 4 40.77 -4.43 -0.96
N GLY A 5 40.18 -3.46 -1.66
CA GLY A 5 39.04 -2.69 -1.18
C GLY A 5 37.92 -3.64 -0.77
N ALA A 6 37.56 -3.63 0.51
CA ALA A 6 36.41 -4.36 1.00
C ALA A 6 35.16 -3.79 0.31
N SER A 7 34.43 -4.61 -0.45
CA SER A 7 33.10 -4.25 -0.94
C SER A 7 32.25 -3.84 0.26
N ARG A 8 31.92 -2.56 0.34
CA ARG A 8 31.03 -2.03 1.37
C ARG A 8 29.62 -2.49 1.05
N LEU A 9 29.10 -3.42 1.85
CA LEU A 9 27.69 -3.78 1.80
C LEU A 9 26.86 -2.60 2.28
N ALA A 10 25.81 -2.26 1.54
CA ALA A 10 24.88 -1.20 1.85
C ALA A 10 23.46 -1.76 1.91
N TRP A 11 22.68 -1.24 2.85
CA TRP A 11 21.24 -1.52 2.92
C TRP A 11 20.52 -0.64 1.91
N CYS A 12 19.61 -1.21 1.13
CA CYS A 12 18.77 -0.43 0.24
C CYS A 12 17.39 -1.03 0.06
N LEU A 13 16.45 -0.18 -0.33
CA LEU A 13 15.10 -0.53 -0.73
C LEU A 13 15.07 -0.65 -2.26
N ARG A 14 15.09 -1.88 -2.75
CA ARG A 14 14.96 -2.18 -4.18
C ARG A 14 13.52 -2.00 -4.59
N ARG A 15 13.26 -1.19 -5.61
CA ARG A 15 11.90 -1.02 -6.14
C ARG A 15 11.44 -2.29 -6.87
N VAL A 16 10.31 -2.84 -6.46
CA VAL A 16 9.72 -4.05 -7.07
C VAL A 16 9.06 -3.65 -8.40
N GLY A 17 9.34 -4.40 -9.46
CA GLY A 17 8.77 -4.14 -10.79
C GLY A 17 9.41 -2.97 -11.55
N ALA A 18 10.47 -2.35 -11.02
CA ALA A 18 11.21 -1.29 -11.70
C ALA A 18 12.73 -1.50 -11.59
N SER A 19 13.45 -1.24 -12.67
CA SER A 19 14.92 -1.33 -12.73
C SER A 19 15.62 -0.06 -12.22
N GLY A 20 14.99 0.71 -11.33
CA GLY A 20 15.48 2.02 -10.88
C GLY A 20 14.66 2.56 -9.70
N ASP A 21 14.99 3.77 -9.25
CA ASP A 21 14.39 4.42 -8.07
C ASP A 21 14.62 3.67 -6.75
N TRP A 22 15.80 3.07 -6.58
CA TRP A 22 16.16 2.36 -5.34
C TRP A 22 16.54 3.37 -4.26
N LEU A 23 16.13 3.12 -3.03
CA LEU A 23 16.35 4.05 -1.92
C LEU A 23 17.50 3.54 -1.05
N LEU A 24 18.55 4.32 -0.89
CA LEU A 24 19.68 3.96 -0.04
C LEU A 24 19.33 4.18 1.43
N LEU A 25 19.61 3.18 2.26
CA LEU A 25 19.55 3.29 3.71
C LEU A 25 20.96 3.53 4.24
N GLU A 26 21.34 4.80 4.35
CA GLU A 26 22.66 5.22 4.81
C GLU A 26 22.75 5.16 6.34
N ALA A 27 23.67 4.35 6.84
CA ALA A 27 23.86 4.15 8.28
C ALA A 27 24.12 5.47 9.01
N GLY A 28 23.49 5.63 10.18
CA GLY A 28 23.59 6.86 10.98
C GLY A 28 22.77 8.05 10.48
N THR A 29 21.97 7.90 9.42
CA THR A 29 21.06 8.96 8.92
C THR A 29 19.58 8.55 9.02
N GLU A 30 18.71 9.53 9.25
CA GLU A 30 17.26 9.35 9.07
C GLU A 30 16.94 9.45 7.58
N VAL A 31 16.35 8.40 7.01
CA VAL A 31 15.91 8.39 5.62
C VAL A 31 14.40 8.60 5.58
N SER A 32 13.98 9.77 5.12
CA SER A 32 12.57 10.16 5.04
C SER A 32 12.04 10.05 3.61
N VAL A 33 10.84 9.47 3.47
CA VAL A 33 10.22 9.16 2.17
C VAL A 33 8.80 9.70 2.12
N GLY A 34 8.41 10.25 0.98
CA GLY A 34 7.09 10.85 0.77
C GLY A 34 7.07 11.79 -0.43
N ARG A 35 5.97 12.52 -0.65
CA ARG A 35 5.84 13.45 -1.80
C ARG A 35 6.34 14.88 -1.54
N GLY A 36 6.66 15.21 -0.29
CA GLY A 36 7.14 16.52 0.12
C GLY A 36 8.53 16.84 -0.46
N LEU A 37 8.86 18.13 -0.50
CA LEU A 37 10.14 18.60 -1.03
C LEU A 37 11.28 18.46 0.00
N ASP A 38 10.97 18.58 1.29
CA ASP A 38 11.93 18.54 2.39
C ASP A 38 12.14 17.12 2.93
N LEU A 39 12.43 16.17 2.04
CA LEU A 39 12.63 14.75 2.37
C LEU A 39 13.92 14.22 1.77
N THR A 40 14.42 13.10 2.28
CA THR A 40 15.59 12.41 1.70
C THR A 40 15.26 11.91 0.29
N TYR A 41 14.10 11.28 0.13
CA TYR A 41 13.59 10.76 -1.13
C TYR A 41 12.18 11.27 -1.40
N GLN A 42 12.04 12.01 -2.51
CA GLN A 42 10.75 12.47 -2.98
C GLN A 42 10.15 11.48 -3.98
N LEU A 43 8.97 10.95 -3.65
CA LEU A 43 8.18 10.11 -4.53
C LEU A 43 7.17 10.98 -5.29
N VAL A 44 7.29 10.99 -6.62
CA VAL A 44 6.38 11.71 -7.52
C VAL A 44 5.67 10.71 -8.42
N SER A 45 4.41 10.44 -8.10
CA SER A 45 3.54 9.59 -8.93
C SER A 45 2.93 10.43 -10.06
N LYS A 46 2.91 9.89 -11.27
CA LYS A 46 2.19 10.49 -12.40
C LYS A 46 0.70 10.14 -12.39
N THR A 47 0.37 8.96 -11.86
CA THR A 47 -0.98 8.39 -11.87
C THR A 47 -1.81 8.87 -10.69
N CYS A 48 -1.25 8.87 -9.49
CA CYS A 48 -1.95 9.23 -8.26
C CYS A 48 -1.04 10.03 -7.31
N PRO A 49 -0.80 11.34 -7.59
CA PRO A 49 0.09 12.18 -6.79
C PRO A 49 -0.28 12.29 -5.30
N LEU A 50 -1.55 12.06 -4.96
CA LEU A 50 -2.06 12.15 -3.58
C LEU A 50 -2.01 10.82 -2.82
N MET A 51 -1.62 9.71 -3.46
CA MET A 51 -1.51 8.40 -2.82
C MET A 51 -0.47 8.41 -1.69
N ILE A 52 0.61 9.16 -1.87
CA ILE A 52 1.70 9.25 -0.90
C ILE A 52 1.57 10.55 -0.10
N SER A 53 1.58 10.46 1.23
CA SER A 53 1.60 11.63 2.11
C SER A 53 2.90 12.46 1.98
N ARG A 54 2.85 13.73 2.39
CA ARG A 54 3.99 14.66 2.29
C ARG A 54 5.25 14.11 2.95
N LYS A 55 5.15 13.63 4.19
CA LYS A 55 6.15 12.79 4.87
C LYS A 55 5.43 11.49 5.22
N HIS A 56 5.67 10.43 4.46
CA HIS A 56 4.87 9.20 4.50
C HIS A 56 5.45 8.23 5.53
N CYS A 57 6.73 7.90 5.41
CA CYS A 57 7.42 7.03 6.34
C CYS A 57 8.86 7.48 6.55
N VAL A 58 9.46 6.91 7.59
CA VAL A 58 10.83 7.20 8.01
C VAL A 58 11.54 5.88 8.29
N PHE A 59 12.75 5.76 7.79
CA PHE A 59 13.67 4.67 8.08
C PHE A 59 14.81 5.19 8.95
N GLN A 60 15.09 4.47 10.05
CA GLN A 60 16.14 4.83 10.98
C GLN A 60 16.69 3.58 11.66
N GLN A 61 17.98 3.60 12.00
CA GLN A 61 18.57 2.56 12.85
C GLN A 61 18.21 2.81 14.32
N ASN A 62 17.81 1.75 15.01
CA ASN A 62 17.64 1.78 16.46
C ASN A 62 19.00 1.86 17.19
N ALA A 63 18.97 1.95 18.53
CA ALA A 63 20.19 1.98 19.34
C ALA A 63 21.07 0.72 19.19
N GLU A 64 20.50 -0.38 18.72
CA GLU A 64 21.18 -1.67 18.49
C GLU A 64 21.76 -1.78 17.06
N GLY A 65 21.53 -0.77 16.21
CA GLY A 65 21.99 -0.76 14.81
C GLY A 65 21.07 -1.49 13.82
N GLN A 66 19.94 -2.01 14.26
CA GLN A 66 18.91 -2.63 13.40
C GLN A 66 18.09 -1.55 12.70
N TRP A 67 17.85 -1.72 11.40
CA TRP A 67 16.97 -0.84 10.64
C TRP A 67 15.52 -1.01 11.08
N THR A 68 14.83 0.12 11.21
CA THR A 68 13.41 0.16 11.51
C THR A 68 12.68 1.06 10.52
N VAL A 69 11.44 0.72 10.24
CA VAL A 69 10.49 1.54 9.49
C VAL A 69 9.42 2.08 10.43
N LYS A 70 9.06 3.34 10.26
CA LYS A 70 8.01 4.01 11.03
C LYS A 70 7.05 4.73 10.09
N ASP A 71 5.77 4.42 10.21
CA ASP A 71 4.71 5.18 9.54
C ASP A 71 4.55 6.55 10.20
N ASN A 72 4.62 7.62 9.40
CA ASN A 72 4.49 9.00 9.88
C ASN A 72 3.04 9.49 9.79
N LYS A 73 2.11 8.69 10.31
CA LYS A 73 0.66 8.94 10.26
C LYS A 73 0.20 9.19 8.82
N SER A 74 0.65 8.36 7.89
CA SER A 74 0.27 8.45 6.49
C SER A 74 -1.23 8.21 6.31
N LEU A 75 -1.81 8.88 5.31
CA LEU A 75 -3.25 8.75 5.02
C LEU A 75 -3.61 7.32 4.55
N ASN A 76 -2.82 6.77 3.63
CA ASN A 76 -3.07 5.47 3.00
C ASN A 76 -2.30 4.31 3.64
N GLY A 77 -1.54 4.58 4.71
CA GLY A 77 -0.82 3.58 5.48
C GLY A 77 0.47 3.06 4.82
N VAL A 78 1.29 2.44 5.67
CA VAL A 78 2.48 1.67 5.30
C VAL A 78 2.23 0.21 5.63
N TRP A 79 2.67 -0.68 4.75
CA TRP A 79 2.51 -2.12 4.89
C TRP A 79 3.87 -2.79 4.89
N LEU A 80 4.12 -3.67 5.85
CA LEU A 80 5.31 -4.52 5.93
C LEU A 80 4.86 -5.97 5.80
N ASN A 81 5.36 -6.70 4.80
CA ASN A 81 4.98 -8.09 4.53
C ASN A 81 3.46 -8.32 4.52
N LYS A 82 2.72 -7.41 3.87
CA LYS A 82 1.24 -7.37 3.78
C LYS A 82 0.49 -7.07 5.10
N GLN A 83 1.20 -6.74 6.18
CA GLN A 83 0.62 -6.28 7.43
C GLN A 83 0.70 -4.76 7.53
N ARG A 84 -0.42 -4.10 7.84
CA ARG A 84 -0.43 -2.63 8.05
C ARG A 84 0.29 -2.28 9.34
N LEU A 85 1.17 -1.28 9.28
CA LEU A 85 1.88 -0.78 10.45
C LEU A 85 0.99 0.16 11.28
N ASP A 86 1.16 0.12 12.60
CA ASP A 86 0.56 1.10 13.49
C ASP A 86 1.23 2.47 13.30
N PRO A 87 0.47 3.57 13.18
CA PRO A 87 1.03 4.90 13.03
C PRO A 87 1.98 5.26 14.18
N SER A 88 3.12 5.87 13.85
CA SER A 88 4.15 6.34 14.79
C SER A 88 4.90 5.26 15.60
N LYS A 89 4.64 3.97 15.36
CA LYS A 89 5.39 2.86 15.94
C LYS A 89 6.51 2.41 15.00
N ALA A 90 7.69 2.12 15.56
CA ALA A 90 8.83 1.64 14.80
C ALA A 90 8.80 0.10 14.72
N TYR A 91 8.99 -0.43 13.52
CA TYR A 91 9.03 -1.86 13.25
C TYR A 91 10.39 -2.25 12.68
N PRO A 92 11.05 -3.28 13.22
CA PRO A 92 12.31 -3.76 12.67
C PRO A 92 12.11 -4.32 11.26
N ILE A 93 13.10 -4.09 10.40
CA ILE A 93 13.14 -4.63 9.03
C ILE A 93 14.40 -5.49 8.85
N ALA A 94 14.25 -6.57 8.11
CA ALA A 94 15.29 -7.52 7.77
C ALA A 94 15.43 -7.66 6.25
N GLU A 95 16.52 -8.27 5.80
CA GLU A 95 16.74 -8.58 4.39
C GLU A 95 15.66 -9.55 3.87
N GLY A 96 15.08 -9.22 2.72
CA GLY A 96 13.96 -9.93 2.09
C GLY A 96 12.57 -9.37 2.44
N ASP A 97 12.47 -8.45 3.40
CA ASP A 97 11.18 -7.85 3.76
C ASP A 97 10.61 -6.99 2.64
N ARG A 98 9.28 -7.00 2.50
CA ARG A 98 8.54 -6.20 1.51
C ARG A 98 7.81 -5.05 2.17
N ILE A 99 8.10 -3.83 1.72
CA ILE A 99 7.49 -2.60 2.19
C ILE A 99 6.64 -2.01 1.07
N GLN A 100 5.37 -1.80 1.35
CA GLN A 100 4.43 -1.14 0.46
C GLN A 100 4.01 0.21 1.04
N LEU A 101 4.03 1.24 0.21
CA LEU A 101 3.61 2.60 0.56
C LEU A 101 2.28 2.91 -0.13
N GLY A 102 1.23 3.14 0.65
CA GLY A 102 -0.14 3.31 0.15
C GLY A 102 -0.83 1.99 -0.20
N VAL A 103 -1.87 2.08 -1.02
CA VAL A 103 -2.74 0.96 -1.39
C VAL A 103 -2.75 0.73 -2.91
N PRO A 104 -3.03 -0.50 -3.38
CA PRO A 104 -3.25 -0.77 -4.79
C PRO A 104 -4.41 0.07 -5.34
N LEU A 105 -4.31 0.48 -6.60
CA LEU A 105 -5.42 1.12 -7.31
C LEU A 105 -6.40 0.05 -7.78
N GLU A 106 -7.68 0.40 -7.98
CA GLU A 106 -8.75 -0.54 -8.37
C GLU A 106 -8.41 -1.38 -9.62
N ASN A 107 -7.54 -0.87 -10.48
CA ASN A 107 -7.10 -1.48 -11.73
C ASN A 107 -5.69 -2.11 -11.66
N ARG A 108 -5.11 -2.29 -10.47
CA ARG A 108 -3.79 -2.92 -10.28
C ARG A 108 -3.77 -3.85 -9.07
N GLU A 109 -3.10 -5.00 -9.22
CA GLU A 109 -2.93 -5.99 -8.15
C GLU A 109 -1.94 -5.53 -7.06
N THR A 110 -0.99 -4.65 -7.40
CA THR A 110 0.04 -4.14 -6.48
C THR A 110 0.03 -2.62 -6.40
N ALA A 111 0.51 -2.09 -5.27
CA ALA A 111 0.71 -0.66 -5.10
C ALA A 111 1.83 -0.15 -6.02
N GLU A 112 1.77 1.13 -6.40
CA GLU A 112 2.77 1.76 -7.29
C GLU A 112 4.19 1.78 -6.67
N TYR A 113 4.25 1.81 -5.34
CA TYR A 113 5.47 1.89 -4.55
C TYR A 113 5.56 0.69 -3.61
N GLU A 114 6.09 -0.41 -4.15
CA GLU A 114 6.51 -1.59 -3.41
C GLU A 114 8.04 -1.70 -3.47
N TYR A 115 8.65 -1.98 -2.32
CA TYR A 115 10.08 -2.09 -2.14
C TYR A 115 10.44 -3.39 -1.43
N GLU A 116 11.59 -3.95 -1.78
CA GLU A 116 12.20 -5.08 -1.10
C GLU A 116 13.48 -4.63 -0.40
N VAL A 117 13.62 -4.99 0.87
CA VAL A 117 14.80 -4.68 1.67
C VAL A 117 15.91 -5.64 1.25
N ILE A 118 17.01 -5.11 0.73
CA ILE A 118 18.17 -5.92 0.33
C ILE A 118 19.45 -5.37 0.96
N LYS A 119 20.44 -6.24 1.12
CA LYS A 119 21.78 -5.87 1.56
C LYS A 119 22.81 -6.32 0.53
N GLU A 120 23.26 -5.39 -0.30
CA GLU A 120 24.12 -5.72 -1.44
C GLU A 120 25.34 -4.77 -1.54
N GLU A 121 26.29 -5.10 -2.40
CA GLU A 121 27.50 -4.31 -2.61
C GLU A 121 27.16 -2.94 -3.21
N TRP A 122 27.77 -1.89 -2.67
CA TRP A 122 27.56 -0.50 -3.12
C TRP A 122 27.64 -0.33 -4.64
N GLU A 123 28.63 -0.95 -5.29
CA GLU A 123 28.84 -0.84 -6.75
C GLU A 123 27.69 -1.43 -7.57
N LYS A 124 26.95 -2.41 -7.03
CA LYS A 124 25.77 -2.99 -7.69
C LYS A 124 24.50 -2.15 -7.49
N ILE A 125 24.40 -1.47 -6.35
CA ILE A 125 23.25 -0.64 -5.98
C ILE A 125 23.31 0.72 -6.68
N ARG A 126 24.50 1.33 -6.73
CA ARG A 126 24.74 2.70 -7.19
C ARG A 126 24.08 3.07 -8.53
N PRO A 127 24.07 2.21 -9.58
CA PRO A 127 23.44 2.56 -10.86
C PRO A 127 21.93 2.77 -10.80
N PHE A 128 21.25 2.23 -9.78
CA PHE A 128 19.79 2.18 -9.70
C PHE A 128 19.19 3.14 -8.65
N LEU A 129 20.04 3.88 -7.94
CA LEU A 129 19.61 4.76 -6.85
C LEU A 129 18.76 5.93 -7.35
N ALA A 130 17.70 6.23 -6.60
CA ALA A 130 16.90 7.43 -6.76
C ALA A 130 17.72 8.69 -6.43
N GLN A 131 17.36 9.81 -7.05
CA GLN A 131 17.95 11.11 -6.74
C GLN A 131 17.60 11.51 -5.29
N ARG A 132 18.64 11.85 -4.51
CA ARG A 132 18.48 12.41 -3.15
C ARG A 132 18.30 13.92 -3.20
N ASN A 133 17.47 14.44 -2.30
CA ASN A 133 17.20 15.88 -2.17
C ASN A 133 18.07 16.57 -1.10
N ASP A 134 19.25 16.02 -0.76
CA ASP A 134 20.05 16.49 0.37
C ASP A 134 20.32 18.02 0.33
N LEU A 135 20.03 18.67 1.45
CA LEU A 135 19.98 20.12 1.61
C LEU A 135 21.39 20.73 1.75
N GLY A 136 21.90 21.42 0.72
CA GLY A 136 23.06 22.32 0.88
C GLY A 136 23.75 22.89 -0.38
N LYS A 137 23.31 24.08 -0.83
CA LYS A 137 23.99 25.07 -1.74
C LYS A 137 24.13 24.64 -3.22
N THR A 138 23.45 25.32 -4.14
CA THR A 138 23.86 26.66 -4.60
C THR A 138 22.68 27.64 -4.70
N LYS A 139 22.95 28.87 -4.27
CA LYS A 139 22.15 30.06 -4.60
C LYS A 139 22.00 30.11 -6.12
N SER A 140 20.85 29.74 -6.67
CA SER A 140 20.47 30.24 -7.98
C SER A 140 19.79 31.59 -7.74
N SER A 141 20.45 32.62 -8.23
CA SER A 141 19.94 33.98 -8.30
C SER A 141 18.51 33.97 -8.81
N ARG A 142 17.58 34.52 -8.00
CA ARG A 142 16.27 34.97 -8.48
C ARG A 142 16.48 35.80 -9.75
N THR A 143 16.20 35.20 -10.89
CA THR A 143 16.14 35.93 -12.15
C THR A 143 14.67 36.19 -12.40
N LYS A 144 14.25 37.43 -12.11
CA LYS A 144 13.08 38.03 -12.74
C LYS A 144 13.21 37.84 -14.26
N ARG A 145 12.30 37.10 -14.89
CA ARG A 145 11.90 37.30 -16.29
C ARG A 145 10.39 37.06 -16.31
N LYS A 146 9.58 38.12 -16.31
CA LYS A 146 9.27 38.98 -17.46
C LYS A 146 8.62 38.15 -18.57
N PHE A 147 7.30 38.10 -18.43
CA PHE A 147 6.27 37.93 -19.45
C PHE A 147 6.76 38.39 -20.83
N SER A 148 6.73 37.51 -21.83
CA SER A 148 6.82 37.87 -23.25
C SER A 148 5.41 38.02 -23.79
N LEU A 149 5.05 39.26 -24.08
CA LEU A 149 3.85 39.70 -24.76
C LEU A 149 4.22 39.88 -26.25
N GLU A 150 3.57 39.14 -27.15
CA GLU A 150 3.38 39.56 -28.55
C GLU A 150 1.99 40.21 -28.62
N GLU A 151 1.96 41.53 -28.79
CA GLU A 151 1.66 42.22 -30.07
C GLU A 151 0.25 41.92 -30.59
N SER A 152 -0.70 42.76 -30.16
CA SER A 152 -1.71 43.24 -31.07
C SER A 152 -1.99 44.72 -30.80
N GLU A 153 -2.17 45.41 -31.91
CA GLU A 153 -1.96 46.83 -32.12
C GLU A 153 -3.05 47.73 -31.51
N ILE A 154 -2.76 49.03 -31.59
CA ILE A 154 -3.69 50.17 -31.72
C ILE A 154 -3.76 51.12 -30.50
N SER A 155 -3.25 52.33 -30.77
CA SER A 155 -3.76 53.64 -30.37
C SER A 155 -3.46 54.20 -28.97
N GLY A 156 -2.61 55.25 -28.98
CA GLY A 156 -3.09 56.55 -28.54
C GLY A 156 -2.57 57.10 -27.20
N SER A 157 -1.85 58.23 -27.33
CA SER A 157 -1.78 59.38 -26.42
C SER A 157 -1.13 59.27 -25.02
N GLU A 158 -0.06 60.07 -24.88
CA GLU A 158 0.21 61.06 -23.82
C GLU A 158 0.33 60.61 -22.35
N GLY A 159 1.50 60.85 -21.74
CA GLY A 159 1.65 60.91 -20.26
C GLY A 159 1.14 62.25 -19.69
N PRO A 160 1.52 62.69 -18.48
CA PRO A 160 2.14 62.00 -17.35
C PRO A 160 1.49 62.35 -15.96
N SER A 161 2.11 61.88 -14.88
CA SER A 161 2.23 62.52 -13.54
C SER A 161 1.14 62.38 -12.46
N ASP A 162 1.67 61.99 -11.27
CA ASP A 162 1.37 62.40 -9.89
C ASP A 162 -0.08 62.49 -9.36
N SER A 163 -0.33 61.81 -8.23
CA SER A 163 -0.75 62.51 -7.00
C SER A 163 -0.94 61.56 -5.80
N ARG A 164 -0.38 62.00 -4.67
CA ARG A 164 -0.65 61.53 -3.30
C ARG A 164 -2.01 62.06 -2.81
N SER A 165 -2.63 61.39 -1.85
CA SER A 165 -2.97 61.92 -0.49
C SER A 165 -3.86 60.94 0.30
N LYS A 166 -3.44 60.53 1.51
CA LYS A 166 -3.89 60.96 2.88
C LYS A 166 -5.17 60.23 3.35
N ARG A 167 -5.07 59.38 4.39
CA ARG A 167 -5.27 59.65 5.86
C ARG A 167 -6.74 59.97 6.17
N ASP A 168 -7.44 59.22 7.02
CA ASP A 168 -7.43 59.24 8.50
C ASP A 168 -8.35 58.07 9.02
N ARG A 169 -8.36 57.54 10.25
CA ARG A 169 -7.55 57.64 11.49
C ARG A 169 -8.16 56.74 12.60
N ALA A 170 -7.27 56.04 13.33
CA ALA A 170 -7.30 55.56 14.75
C ALA A 170 -8.42 54.61 15.25
N SER A 171 -8.19 53.69 16.20
CA SER A 171 -7.24 53.59 17.33
C SER A 171 -6.91 52.09 17.63
N CYS A 172 -5.68 51.63 17.89
CA CYS A 172 -4.75 51.80 19.04
C CYS A 172 -5.32 51.21 20.35
N HIS A 173 -4.70 50.30 21.11
CA HIS A 173 -3.27 50.11 21.38
C HIS A 173 -2.97 48.75 22.11
N SER A 174 -1.78 48.20 21.83
CA SER A 174 -0.82 47.52 22.73
C SER A 174 -1.07 46.10 23.30
N GLU A 175 -0.20 45.16 22.88
CA GLU A 175 0.19 43.90 23.57
C GLU A 175 1.11 44.17 24.81
N PRO A 176 1.80 43.21 25.49
CA PRO A 176 1.88 41.72 25.37
C PRO A 176 1.97 40.95 26.72
N LEU A 177 2.38 39.65 26.67
CA LEU A 177 2.86 38.73 27.73
C LEU A 177 1.76 37.82 28.33
N GLY A 178 1.89 36.51 28.60
CA GLY A 178 2.95 35.51 28.57
C GLY A 178 2.66 34.44 29.66
N LYS A 179 2.85 33.15 29.33
CA LYS A 179 3.10 31.96 30.19
C LYS A 179 1.95 31.21 30.95
N SER A 180 2.18 29.89 30.88
CA SER A 180 2.05 28.81 31.87
C SER A 180 0.70 28.15 32.17
N TRP A 181 0.70 26.85 31.86
CA TRP A 181 -0.20 25.82 32.36
C TRP A 181 0.62 24.91 33.29
N GLU A 182 0.32 24.97 34.57
CA GLU A 182 0.61 24.01 35.65
C GLU A 182 -0.46 24.31 36.72
N ARG A 183 -0.97 23.43 37.57
CA ARG A 183 -0.92 21.99 37.85
C ARG A 183 -1.72 21.89 39.16
N VAL A 184 -2.68 20.97 39.31
CA VAL A 184 -3.07 20.51 40.65
C VAL A 184 -3.25 19.00 40.61
N GLU A 185 -2.27 18.31 41.19
CA GLU A 185 -2.40 16.94 41.70
C GLU A 185 -3.09 17.00 43.06
N GLN A 186 -4.05 16.11 43.31
CA GLN A 186 -4.07 15.33 44.55
C GLN A 186 -5.05 14.15 44.47
N ALA A 187 -4.53 12.99 44.84
CA ALA A 187 -5.24 11.74 45.07
C ALA A 187 -5.87 11.72 46.49
N LYS A 188 -7.00 11.01 46.66
CA LYS A 188 -7.17 9.93 47.66
C LYS A 188 -8.54 9.24 47.58
N GLN A 189 -8.48 7.96 47.96
CA GLN A 189 -9.46 6.87 48.08
C GLN A 189 -10.79 7.21 48.77
N ILE A 190 -11.83 6.44 48.42
CA ILE A 190 -12.78 5.64 49.25
C ILE A 190 -13.73 4.95 48.24
N THR A 191 -13.62 3.64 47.96
CA THR A 191 -14.22 2.47 48.66
C THR A 191 -15.75 2.50 48.72
N GLU A 192 -16.44 1.78 47.83
CA GLU A 192 -17.48 0.81 48.23
C GLU A 192 -17.84 -0.14 47.09
N LYS A 193 -18.00 -1.41 47.45
CA LYS A 193 -18.20 -2.57 46.57
C LYS A 193 -19.64 -3.03 46.69
N MET A 194 -20.21 -3.57 45.61
CA MET A 194 -21.25 -4.60 45.72
C MET A 194 -20.92 -5.77 44.79
N ASP A 195 -20.91 -6.94 45.42
CA ASP A 195 -20.60 -8.29 44.96
C ASP A 195 -21.65 -8.86 43.99
N VAL A 196 -21.18 -9.59 42.97
CA VAL A 196 -21.82 -10.85 42.53
C VAL A 196 -20.72 -11.87 42.24
N LYS A 197 -20.87 -13.03 42.88
CA LYS A 197 -19.87 -14.07 43.15
C LYS A 197 -19.98 -15.23 42.16
N LEU A 198 -18.86 -15.60 41.54
CA LEU A 198 -18.62 -16.92 40.93
C LEU A 198 -18.32 -17.97 42.01
N PRO A 199 -18.68 -19.25 41.85
CA PRO A 199 -18.16 -20.32 42.70
C PRO A 199 -16.98 -21.06 42.04
N SER A 200 -16.01 -21.39 42.90
CA SER A 200 -14.80 -22.21 42.69
C SER A 200 -15.09 -23.72 42.76
N PRO A 201 -14.24 -24.59 42.15
CA PRO A 201 -14.23 -26.01 42.48
C PRO A 201 -12.96 -26.45 43.26
N GLY A 202 -13.15 -27.42 44.15
CA GLY A 202 -12.13 -28.23 44.82
C GLY A 202 -12.54 -29.73 44.82
N PRO A 203 -11.67 -30.65 45.29
CA PRO A 203 -11.30 -31.89 44.56
C PRO A 203 -11.85 -33.22 45.14
N SER A 204 -11.34 -34.36 44.60
CA SER A 204 -11.57 -35.80 44.93
C SER A 204 -12.81 -36.43 44.27
N GLU A 205 -12.85 -37.67 43.76
CA GLU A 205 -11.89 -38.77 43.54
C GLU A 205 -12.59 -39.79 42.60
N GLU A 206 -11.80 -40.49 41.78
CA GLU A 206 -11.97 -41.85 41.21
C GLU A 206 -13.32 -42.35 40.65
N HIS A 207 -13.35 -42.69 39.35
CA HIS A 207 -13.10 -44.06 38.87
C HIS A 207 -13.39 -44.23 37.35
N SER A 208 -12.46 -44.92 36.68
CA SER A 208 -12.65 -45.85 35.54
C SER A 208 -12.75 -45.28 34.10
N GLY A 209 -11.66 -45.50 33.34
CA GLY A 209 -11.65 -45.57 31.86
C GLY A 209 -12.31 -46.86 31.33
N PRO A 210 -12.09 -47.32 30.07
CA PRO A 210 -10.86 -47.15 29.27
C PRO A 210 -11.01 -46.93 27.73
N VAL A 211 -9.93 -46.38 27.16
CA VAL A 211 -9.26 -46.75 25.88
C VAL A 211 -10.06 -46.70 24.55
N HIS A 212 -9.61 -45.85 23.62
CA HIS A 212 -9.13 -46.30 22.31
C HIS A 212 -8.05 -45.36 21.75
N SER A 213 -6.97 -46.00 21.31
CA SER A 213 -5.71 -45.45 20.81
C SER A 213 -5.81 -45.04 19.33
N GLU A 214 -4.89 -44.15 18.95
CA GLU A 214 -4.25 -44.02 17.63
C GLU A 214 -5.10 -43.70 16.39
N LYS A 215 -4.88 -42.49 15.84
CA LYS A 215 -4.13 -42.35 14.58
C LYS A 215 -3.75 -40.90 14.30
N ALA A 216 -2.46 -40.62 14.44
CA ALA A 216 -1.80 -39.58 13.68
C ALA A 216 -1.88 -39.95 12.20
N VAL A 217 -2.60 -39.16 11.40
CA VAL A 217 -2.50 -39.24 9.94
C VAL A 217 -1.53 -38.13 9.52
N SER A 218 -0.26 -38.52 9.44
CA SER A 218 0.73 -37.83 8.61
C SER A 218 0.23 -37.84 7.17
N VAL A 219 -0.20 -36.68 6.66
CA VAL A 219 -0.47 -36.49 5.23
C VAL A 219 0.87 -36.34 4.51
N THR A 220 1.51 -37.46 4.22
CA THR A 220 2.60 -37.56 3.25
C THR A 220 2.01 -37.60 1.85
N HIS A 221 1.76 -36.43 1.26
CA HIS A 221 1.52 -36.30 -0.18
C HIS A 221 2.44 -35.24 -0.76
N LYS A 222 3.75 -35.54 -0.84
CA LYS A 222 4.69 -34.78 -1.69
C LYS A 222 5.63 -35.62 -2.54
N ASP A 223 5.71 -36.94 -2.34
CA ASP A 223 6.78 -37.72 -2.99
C ASP A 223 6.46 -38.23 -4.40
N GLN A 224 5.18 -38.25 -4.82
CA GLN A 224 4.86 -38.66 -6.20
C GLN A 224 5.11 -37.57 -7.25
N LYS A 225 4.96 -36.28 -6.91
CA LYS A 225 5.21 -35.16 -7.84
C LYS A 225 6.71 -34.92 -8.09
N ALA A 226 7.55 -35.21 -7.11
CA ALA A 226 9.00 -35.09 -7.26
C ALA A 226 9.56 -36.17 -8.21
N SER A 227 8.95 -37.36 -8.24
CA SER A 227 9.39 -38.48 -9.08
C SER A 227 9.17 -38.24 -10.58
N GLY A 228 8.04 -37.66 -10.99
CA GLY A 228 7.74 -37.38 -12.41
C GLY A 228 8.61 -36.27 -12.98
N LEU A 229 8.85 -35.22 -12.19
CA LEU A 229 9.72 -34.10 -12.58
C LEU A 229 11.18 -34.56 -12.72
N ALA A 230 11.69 -35.32 -11.75
CA ALA A 230 13.06 -35.82 -11.81
C ALA A 230 13.30 -36.74 -13.02
N GLN A 231 12.30 -37.55 -13.39
CA GLN A 231 12.35 -38.41 -14.57
C GLN A 231 12.30 -37.61 -15.89
N SER A 232 11.47 -36.58 -15.98
CA SER A 232 11.39 -35.73 -17.18
C SER A 232 12.64 -34.87 -17.37
N TRP A 233 13.26 -34.37 -16.28
CA TRP A 233 14.55 -33.68 -16.33
C TRP A 233 15.70 -34.58 -16.83
N THR A 234 15.76 -35.81 -16.33
CA THR A 234 16.77 -36.79 -16.76
C THR A 234 16.61 -37.15 -18.25
N GLY A 235 15.36 -37.25 -18.73
CA GLY A 235 15.06 -37.46 -20.14
C GLY A 235 15.51 -36.29 -21.03
N LEU A 236 15.30 -35.05 -20.59
CA LEU A 236 15.67 -33.83 -21.31
C LEU A 236 17.20 -33.66 -21.44
N GLU A 237 17.94 -34.09 -20.42
CA GLU A 237 19.40 -34.05 -20.40
C GLU A 237 20.03 -35.13 -21.31
N MET A 238 19.46 -36.33 -21.33
CA MET A 238 19.81 -37.37 -22.30
C MET A 238 19.51 -36.92 -23.73
N LEU A 239 18.37 -36.25 -23.95
CA LEU A 239 17.98 -35.73 -25.25
C LEU A 239 18.97 -34.67 -25.80
N ARG A 240 19.44 -33.77 -24.93
CA ARG A 240 20.51 -32.82 -25.27
C ARG A 240 21.80 -33.51 -25.69
N LYS A 241 22.18 -34.58 -24.99
CA LYS A 241 23.39 -35.35 -25.29
C LYS A 241 23.28 -36.03 -26.66
N THR A 242 22.14 -36.66 -26.94
CA THR A 242 21.86 -37.29 -28.25
C THR A 242 21.91 -36.28 -29.39
N LEU A 243 21.35 -35.07 -29.21
CA LEU A 243 21.46 -33.99 -30.21
C LEU A 243 22.90 -33.63 -30.57
N VAL A 244 23.76 -33.53 -29.57
CA VAL A 244 25.19 -33.23 -29.77
C VAL A 244 25.88 -34.34 -30.55
N ASP A 245 25.54 -35.60 -30.29
CA ASP A 245 26.14 -36.74 -30.98
C ASP A 245 25.63 -36.90 -32.42
N ILE A 246 24.34 -36.66 -32.68
CA ILE A 246 23.77 -36.55 -34.04
C ILE A 246 24.47 -35.43 -34.84
N MET A 247 24.70 -34.27 -34.22
CA MET A 247 25.43 -33.18 -34.89
C MET A 247 26.86 -33.58 -35.25
N LYS A 248 27.59 -34.28 -34.37
CA LYS A 248 28.94 -34.80 -34.68
C LYS A 248 28.91 -35.84 -35.79
N LEU A 249 27.91 -36.72 -35.79
CA LEU A 249 27.79 -37.76 -36.82
C LEU A 249 27.48 -37.15 -38.19
N LYS A 250 26.63 -36.12 -38.24
CA LYS A 250 26.33 -35.34 -39.45
C LYS A 250 27.59 -34.69 -40.03
N VAL A 251 28.47 -34.15 -39.19
CA VAL A 251 29.78 -33.61 -39.61
C VAL A 251 30.65 -34.71 -40.20
N LYS A 252 30.77 -35.87 -39.55
CA LYS A 252 31.55 -37.00 -40.05
C LYS A 252 31.05 -37.52 -41.41
N VAL A 253 29.73 -37.61 -41.59
CA VAL A 253 29.10 -37.97 -42.87
C VAL A 253 29.49 -36.96 -43.94
N GLN A 254 29.42 -35.66 -43.64
CA GLN A 254 29.75 -34.60 -44.59
C GLN A 254 31.24 -34.57 -44.98
N GLU A 255 32.15 -34.81 -44.02
CA GLU A 255 33.59 -34.94 -44.26
C GLU A 255 33.91 -36.14 -45.17
N LYS A 256 33.31 -37.30 -44.87
CA LYS A 256 33.48 -38.51 -45.68
C LYS A 256 32.89 -38.35 -47.09
N GLN A 257 31.74 -37.66 -47.22
CA GLN A 257 31.11 -37.37 -48.51
C GLN A 257 32.06 -36.56 -49.39
N THR A 258 32.70 -35.56 -48.80
CA THR A 258 33.68 -34.69 -49.46
C THR A 258 34.95 -35.45 -49.81
N ALA A 259 35.42 -36.36 -48.94
CA ALA A 259 36.57 -37.22 -49.21
C ALA A 259 36.32 -38.18 -50.39
N VAL A 260 35.14 -38.82 -50.45
CA VAL A 260 34.76 -39.70 -51.56
C VAL A 260 34.68 -38.94 -52.89
N LEU A 261 34.12 -37.73 -52.89
CA LEU A 261 34.08 -36.88 -54.09
C LEU A 261 35.49 -36.50 -54.57
N ASN A 262 36.39 -36.14 -53.65
CA ASN A 262 37.78 -35.80 -53.95
C ASN A 262 38.58 -36.98 -54.53
N VAL A 263 38.39 -38.20 -54.01
CA VAL A 263 39.06 -39.41 -54.51
C VAL A 263 38.50 -39.84 -55.88
N LYS A 264 37.18 -39.70 -56.09
CA LYS A 264 36.57 -39.91 -57.42
C LYS A 264 37.12 -38.98 -58.51
N GLN A 265 37.50 -37.76 -58.14
CA GLN A 265 38.04 -36.75 -59.07
C GLN A 265 39.53 -36.98 -59.41
N LYS A 266 40.30 -37.61 -58.53
CA LYS A 266 41.73 -37.95 -58.73
C LYS A 266 41.90 -39.39 -59.24
N ARG A 267 41.85 -39.65 -60.55
CA ARG A 267 41.94 -41.04 -61.07
C ARG A 267 43.36 -41.60 -61.23
N ARG A 268 43.61 -42.79 -60.65
CA ARG A 268 44.37 -43.91 -61.24
C ARG A 268 43.57 -45.22 -61.04
N LYS A 269 43.60 -46.12 -62.03
CA LYS A 269 42.79 -47.37 -62.13
C LYS A 269 42.95 -48.37 -60.96
N CYS A 270 43.86 -48.12 -60.01
CA CYS A 270 44.06 -48.95 -58.82
C CYS A 270 43.15 -48.54 -57.63
N ALA A 271 42.54 -47.35 -57.64
CA ALA A 271 41.75 -46.81 -56.53
C ALA A 271 40.26 -47.25 -56.48
N GLN A 272 39.81 -48.10 -57.42
CA GLN A 272 38.38 -48.41 -57.58
C GLN A 272 37.81 -49.26 -56.43
N LYS A 273 38.62 -50.14 -55.83
CA LYS A 273 38.25 -50.90 -54.62
C LYS A 273 38.18 -50.01 -53.38
N GLU A 274 39.07 -49.03 -53.25
CA GLU A 274 39.08 -48.09 -52.13
C GLU A 274 37.89 -47.13 -52.18
N ILE A 275 37.49 -46.69 -53.37
CA ILE A 275 36.28 -45.87 -53.55
C ILE A 275 35.02 -46.65 -53.14
N LEU A 276 34.90 -47.92 -53.56
CA LEU A 276 33.77 -48.77 -53.18
C LEU A 276 33.71 -49.00 -51.66
N ALA A 277 34.86 -49.22 -51.01
CA ALA A 277 34.93 -49.38 -49.55
C ALA A 277 34.49 -48.09 -48.83
N MET A 278 34.97 -46.91 -49.28
CA MET A 278 34.55 -45.63 -48.68
C MET A 278 33.08 -45.28 -48.97
N GLU A 279 32.52 -45.72 -50.09
CA GLU A 279 31.08 -45.59 -50.39
C GLU A 279 30.23 -46.47 -49.46
N GLN A 280 30.69 -47.69 -49.16
CA GLN A 280 30.04 -48.54 -48.16
C GLN A 280 30.08 -47.92 -46.76
N GLU A 281 31.23 -47.42 -46.32
CA GLU A 281 31.34 -46.71 -45.02
C GLU A 281 30.43 -45.48 -44.95
N LEU A 282 30.30 -44.74 -46.05
CA LEU A 282 29.38 -43.60 -46.13
C LEU A 282 27.91 -44.02 -46.00
N GLN A 283 27.53 -45.10 -46.68
CA GLN A 283 26.18 -45.64 -46.61
C GLN A 283 25.85 -46.08 -45.17
N GLU A 284 26.80 -46.72 -44.49
CA GLU A 284 26.62 -47.17 -43.10
C GLU A 284 26.49 -45.99 -42.13
N LEU A 285 27.32 -44.95 -42.28
CA LEU A 285 27.19 -43.73 -41.48
C LEU A 285 25.89 -42.95 -41.76
N GLN A 286 25.40 -42.95 -43.01
CA GLN A 286 24.11 -42.36 -43.36
C GLN A 286 22.94 -43.13 -42.74
N ASN A 287 22.98 -44.46 -42.78
CA ASN A 287 21.97 -45.30 -42.14
C ASN A 287 21.97 -45.11 -40.62
N GLN A 288 23.14 -45.01 -40.00
CA GLN A 288 23.29 -44.76 -38.56
C GLN A 288 22.72 -43.39 -38.16
N LEU A 289 23.01 -42.34 -38.93
CA LEU A 289 22.46 -41.00 -38.70
C LEU A 289 20.93 -40.97 -38.83
N CYS A 290 20.37 -41.70 -39.79
CA CYS A 290 18.92 -41.80 -39.99
C CYS A 290 18.23 -42.46 -38.78
N LEU A 291 18.77 -43.60 -38.32
CA LEU A 291 18.25 -44.34 -37.17
C LEU A 291 18.31 -43.51 -35.88
N GLU A 292 19.43 -42.83 -35.64
CA GLU A 292 19.63 -42.01 -34.44
C GLU A 292 18.71 -40.77 -34.44
N GLN A 293 18.46 -40.20 -35.62
CA GLN A 293 17.52 -39.09 -35.79
C GLN A 293 16.06 -39.50 -35.57
N GLU A 294 15.66 -40.68 -36.06
CA GLU A 294 14.31 -41.22 -35.84
C GLU A 294 14.08 -41.56 -34.36
N GLN A 295 15.05 -42.19 -33.71
CA GLN A 295 15.01 -42.47 -32.27
C GLN A 295 14.89 -41.18 -31.45
N HIS A 296 15.65 -40.14 -31.80
CA HIS A 296 15.57 -38.84 -31.15
C HIS A 296 14.19 -38.20 -31.31
N GLN A 297 13.60 -38.26 -32.51
CA GLN A 297 12.27 -37.71 -32.76
C GLN A 297 11.18 -38.41 -31.92
N GLN A 298 11.24 -39.74 -31.82
CA GLN A 298 10.30 -40.51 -30.99
C GLN A 298 10.42 -40.15 -29.51
N GLN A 299 11.64 -39.96 -29.01
CA GLN A 299 11.88 -39.54 -27.62
C GLN A 299 11.33 -38.14 -27.33
N VAL A 300 11.44 -37.19 -28.27
CA VAL A 300 10.84 -35.85 -28.13
C VAL A 300 9.33 -35.96 -28.05
N GLU A 301 8.71 -36.71 -28.97
CA GLU A 301 7.25 -36.84 -29.03
C GLU A 301 6.67 -37.50 -27.77
N GLU A 302 7.36 -38.49 -27.20
CA GLU A 302 6.96 -39.10 -25.93
C GLU A 302 7.07 -38.11 -24.76
N LEU A 303 8.16 -37.35 -24.70
CA LEU A 303 8.36 -36.34 -23.66
C LEU A 303 7.31 -35.23 -23.74
N GLU A 304 6.98 -34.75 -24.94
CA GLU A 304 5.90 -33.78 -25.17
C GLU A 304 4.55 -34.31 -24.67
N LYS A 305 4.20 -35.57 -24.99
CA LYS A 305 2.97 -36.22 -24.49
C LYS A 305 2.92 -36.29 -22.96
N THR A 306 4.06 -36.52 -22.29
CA THR A 306 4.10 -36.52 -20.83
C THR A 306 3.90 -35.12 -20.25
N PHE A 307 4.55 -34.11 -20.83
CA PHE A 307 4.45 -32.73 -20.38
C PHE A 307 3.03 -32.18 -20.54
N SER A 308 2.37 -32.44 -21.68
CA SER A 308 0.98 -32.04 -21.89
C SER A 308 0.01 -32.68 -20.89
N LYS A 309 0.22 -33.96 -20.55
CA LYS A 309 -0.59 -34.65 -19.53
C LYS A 309 -0.37 -34.07 -18.13
N GLU A 310 0.86 -33.71 -17.78
CA GLU A 310 1.16 -33.07 -16.49
C GLU A 310 0.59 -31.65 -16.40
N GLN A 311 0.66 -30.88 -17.49
CA GLN A 311 0.08 -29.54 -17.57
C GLN A 311 -1.44 -29.56 -17.36
N GLN A 312 -2.16 -30.44 -18.06
CA GLN A 312 -3.62 -30.60 -17.90
C GLN A 312 -4.01 -31.01 -16.46
N LYS A 313 -3.22 -31.88 -15.82
CA LYS A 313 -3.43 -32.26 -14.41
C LYS A 313 -3.19 -31.08 -13.46
N LEU A 314 -2.24 -30.20 -13.77
CA LEU A 314 -1.97 -29.00 -12.97
C LEU A 314 -3.07 -27.95 -13.13
N GLU A 315 -3.59 -27.77 -14.34
CA GLU A 315 -4.65 -26.81 -14.65
C GLU A 315 -5.99 -27.26 -14.05
N GLY A 316 -6.37 -28.54 -14.17
CA GLY A 316 -7.65 -29.05 -13.67
C GLY A 316 -7.77 -29.11 -12.13
N VAL A 317 -6.68 -29.39 -11.42
CA VAL A 317 -6.71 -29.57 -9.95
C VAL A 317 -6.61 -28.23 -9.19
N LYS A 318 -6.09 -27.18 -9.81
CA LYS A 318 -5.68 -25.94 -9.11
C LYS A 318 -6.62 -24.76 -9.32
N TRP A 319 -7.38 -24.73 -10.42
CA TRP A 319 -8.18 -23.56 -10.79
C TRP A 319 -9.62 -23.59 -10.29
N GLN A 320 -10.30 -24.73 -10.24
CA GLN A 320 -11.74 -24.74 -9.97
C GLN A 320 -12.06 -24.63 -8.48
N HIS A 321 -11.49 -25.48 -7.63
CA HIS A 321 -11.93 -25.57 -6.24
C HIS A 321 -11.50 -24.39 -5.33
N GLY A 322 -10.30 -23.85 -5.55
CA GLY A 322 -9.79 -22.74 -4.73
C GLY A 322 -10.37 -21.38 -5.13
N GLU A 323 -10.60 -21.16 -6.42
CA GLU A 323 -11.15 -19.91 -6.93
C GLU A 323 -12.66 -19.80 -6.65
N GLU A 324 -13.41 -20.90 -6.77
CA GLU A 324 -14.83 -20.93 -6.42
C GLU A 324 -15.06 -20.69 -4.92
N ASN A 325 -14.26 -21.31 -4.04
CA ASN A 325 -14.37 -21.09 -2.59
C ASN A 325 -14.07 -19.62 -2.23
N LEU A 326 -13.02 -19.02 -2.80
CA LEU A 326 -12.70 -17.61 -2.58
C LEU A 326 -13.77 -16.67 -3.13
N LYS A 327 -14.35 -16.98 -4.30
CA LYS A 327 -15.46 -16.21 -4.86
C LYS A 327 -16.71 -16.30 -3.99
N GLU A 328 -17.00 -17.48 -3.44
CA GLU A 328 -18.14 -17.69 -2.56
C GLU A 328 -17.95 -16.97 -1.21
N GLN A 329 -16.76 -17.04 -0.61
CA GLN A 329 -16.42 -16.25 0.58
C GLN A 329 -16.52 -14.75 0.34
N LEU A 330 -16.03 -14.26 -0.81
CA LEU A 330 -16.14 -12.85 -1.18
C LEU A 330 -17.60 -12.43 -1.37
N ALA A 331 -18.42 -13.26 -2.02
CA ALA A 331 -19.83 -13.00 -2.20
C ALA A 331 -20.58 -12.92 -0.86
N GLN A 332 -20.26 -13.82 0.07
CA GLN A 332 -20.84 -13.82 1.42
C GLN A 332 -20.47 -12.55 2.20
N VAL A 333 -19.20 -12.16 2.21
CA VAL A 333 -18.74 -10.92 2.89
C VAL A 333 -19.40 -9.69 2.30
N LEU A 334 -19.54 -9.61 0.97
CA LEU A 334 -20.21 -8.51 0.30
C LEU A 334 -21.71 -8.44 0.64
N GLN A 335 -22.36 -9.60 0.78
CA GLN A 335 -23.76 -9.69 1.19
C GLN A 335 -23.95 -9.22 2.64
N GLU A 336 -23.11 -9.67 3.57
CA GLU A 336 -23.15 -9.23 4.98
C GLU A 336 -22.89 -7.73 5.10
N HIS A 337 -21.89 -7.20 4.37
CA HIS A 337 -21.63 -5.77 4.35
C HIS A 337 -22.84 -4.97 3.84
N ARG A 338 -23.53 -5.44 2.79
CA ARG A 338 -24.73 -4.80 2.27
C ARG A 338 -25.86 -4.81 3.32
N ALA A 339 -26.09 -5.94 3.99
CA ALA A 339 -27.09 -6.04 5.04
C ALA A 339 -26.82 -5.09 6.22
N LEU A 340 -25.56 -5.00 6.66
CA LEU A 340 -25.13 -4.07 7.70
C LEU A 340 -25.33 -2.60 7.29
N MET A 341 -25.00 -2.25 6.03
CA MET A 341 -25.22 -0.90 5.53
C MET A 341 -26.70 -0.52 5.48
N GLU A 342 -27.57 -1.46 5.13
CA GLU A 342 -29.02 -1.25 5.18
C GLU A 342 -29.54 -1.08 6.61
N GLU A 343 -29.05 -1.86 7.57
CA GLU A 343 -29.41 -1.74 8.98
C GLU A 343 -28.96 -0.40 9.56
N LEU A 344 -27.74 0.04 9.23
CA LEU A 344 -27.22 1.33 9.64
C LEU A 344 -28.01 2.49 9.02
N SER A 345 -28.46 2.33 7.77
CA SER A 345 -29.35 3.28 7.09
C SER A 345 -30.73 3.36 7.76
N ARG A 346 -31.33 2.22 8.12
CA ARG A 346 -32.58 2.15 8.89
C ARG A 346 -32.44 2.85 10.24
N SER A 347 -31.40 2.50 11.00
CA SER A 347 -31.12 3.12 12.30
C SER A 347 -30.91 4.63 12.19
N LYS A 348 -30.18 5.10 11.16
CA LYS A 348 -30.00 6.53 10.91
C LYS A 348 -31.35 7.23 10.69
N LYS A 349 -32.26 6.62 9.91
CA LYS A 349 -33.59 7.17 9.66
C LYS A 349 -34.42 7.24 10.94
N ASP A 350 -34.38 6.20 11.77
CA ASP A 350 -35.08 6.19 13.06
C ASP A 350 -34.57 7.32 13.98
N PHE A 351 -33.26 7.56 14.02
CA PHE A 351 -32.70 8.69 14.78
C PHE A 351 -33.13 10.05 14.21
N GLU A 352 -33.19 10.21 12.89
CA GLU A 352 -33.68 11.42 12.26
C GLU A 352 -35.16 11.69 12.63
N GLU A 353 -36.00 10.66 12.63
CA GLU A 353 -37.41 10.75 13.04
C GLU A 353 -37.54 11.14 14.52
N ILE A 354 -36.72 10.54 15.40
CA ILE A 354 -36.68 10.90 16.83
C ILE A 354 -36.27 12.37 17.02
N ILE A 355 -35.22 12.82 16.32
CA ILE A 355 -34.76 14.21 16.39
C ILE A 355 -35.85 15.16 15.91
N GLN A 356 -36.53 14.85 14.80
CA GLN A 356 -37.63 15.67 14.30
C GLN A 356 -38.79 15.76 15.30
N ALA A 357 -39.19 14.62 15.88
CA ALA A 357 -40.25 14.59 16.90
C ALA A 357 -39.87 15.44 18.12
N LYS A 358 -38.62 15.33 18.60
CA LYS A 358 -38.13 16.11 19.74
C LYS A 358 -38.02 17.61 19.45
N ASN A 359 -37.63 17.99 18.24
CA ASN A 359 -37.61 19.39 17.82
C ASN A 359 -39.03 19.97 17.76
N LYS A 360 -40.01 19.18 17.29
CA LYS A 360 -41.42 19.60 17.27
C LYS A 360 -41.96 19.81 18.68
N GLU A 361 -41.73 18.85 19.58
CA GLU A 361 -42.10 18.95 21.00
C GLU A 361 -41.46 20.19 21.65
N LEU A 362 -40.18 20.47 21.32
CA LEU A 362 -39.50 21.66 21.83
C LEU A 362 -40.16 22.96 21.36
N GLU A 363 -40.55 23.08 20.09
CA GLU A 363 -41.27 24.27 19.60
C GLU A 363 -42.64 24.43 20.25
N GLU A 364 -43.41 23.35 20.42
CA GLU A 364 -44.69 23.38 21.13
C GLU A 364 -44.51 23.90 22.58
N THR A 365 -43.48 23.45 23.30
CA THR A 365 -43.19 23.96 24.65
C THR A 365 -42.72 25.41 24.68
N LYS A 366 -42.05 25.89 23.62
CA LYS A 366 -41.66 27.31 23.52
C LYS A 366 -42.87 28.19 23.30
N GLU A 367 -43.77 27.81 22.39
CA GLU A 367 -45.02 28.52 22.14
C GLU A 367 -45.90 28.57 23.40
N GLU A 368 -46.01 27.47 24.15
CA GLU A 368 -46.75 27.45 25.40
C GLU A 368 -46.13 28.38 26.44
N LYS A 369 -44.80 28.36 26.61
CA LYS A 369 -44.10 29.29 27.51
C LYS A 369 -44.25 30.75 27.09
N GLU A 370 -44.30 31.03 25.80
CA GLU A 370 -44.54 32.39 25.28
C GLU A 370 -45.97 32.85 25.57
N LYS A 371 -46.98 32.00 25.36
CA LYS A 371 -48.37 32.29 25.75
C LYS A 371 -48.52 32.57 27.24
N VAL A 372 -47.90 31.75 28.09
CA VAL A 372 -47.88 31.96 29.55
C VAL A 372 -47.18 33.28 29.90
N ARG A 373 -46.10 33.63 29.21
CA ARG A 373 -45.42 34.92 29.41
C ARG A 373 -46.31 36.09 29.02
N ALA A 374 -46.99 36.03 27.87
CA ALA A 374 -47.90 37.06 27.41
C ALA A 374 -49.07 37.26 28.37
N GLN A 375 -49.68 36.17 28.86
CA GLN A 375 -50.72 36.24 29.91
C GLN A 375 -50.20 36.88 31.20
N LYS A 376 -48.99 36.53 31.63
CA LYS A 376 -48.38 37.14 32.81
C LYS A 376 -48.13 38.64 32.61
N GLU A 377 -47.69 39.06 31.43
CA GLU A 377 -47.48 40.46 31.07
C GLU A 377 -48.81 41.24 31.04
N GLU A 378 -49.87 40.65 30.50
CA GLU A 378 -51.22 41.24 30.51
C GLU A 378 -51.74 41.48 31.93
N VAL A 379 -51.61 40.49 32.83
CA VAL A 379 -51.97 40.66 34.26
C VAL A 379 -51.15 41.75 34.93
N LEU A 380 -49.85 41.84 34.60
CA LEU A 380 -48.95 42.83 35.18
C LEU A 380 -49.29 44.25 34.70
N ASN A 381 -49.65 44.40 33.42
CA ASN A 381 -50.15 45.66 32.86
C ASN A 381 -51.48 46.05 33.50
N GLN A 382 -52.42 45.11 33.64
CA GLN A 382 -53.69 45.38 34.32
C GLN A 382 -53.49 45.84 35.77
N MET A 383 -52.55 45.24 36.50
CA MET A 383 -52.20 45.69 37.85
C MET A 383 -51.57 47.10 37.84
N ASN A 384 -50.71 47.39 36.86
CA ASN A 384 -50.11 48.71 36.70
C ASN A 384 -51.18 49.79 36.43
N ASP A 385 -52.14 49.52 35.54
CA ASP A 385 -53.24 50.43 35.23
C ASP A 385 -54.12 50.73 36.45
N VAL A 386 -54.41 49.72 37.28
CA VAL A 386 -55.14 49.92 38.54
C VAL A 386 -54.34 50.82 39.49
N LEU A 387 -53.04 50.57 39.66
CA LEU A 387 -52.19 51.38 40.52
C LEU A 387 -52.09 52.83 40.02
N GLU A 388 -51.94 53.05 38.71
CA GLU A 388 -51.93 54.38 38.11
C GLU A 388 -53.24 55.12 38.34
N ASN A 389 -54.38 54.44 38.16
CA ASN A 389 -55.70 55.02 38.42
C ASN A 389 -55.90 55.41 39.90
N GLU A 390 -55.51 54.54 40.84
CA GLU A 390 -55.62 54.82 42.28
C GLU A 390 -54.69 55.98 42.72
N LEU A 391 -53.47 56.02 42.19
CA LEU A 391 -52.54 57.13 42.41
C LEU A 391 -53.12 58.45 41.87
N GLN A 392 -53.72 58.42 40.68
CA GLN A 392 -54.34 59.59 40.07
C GLN A 392 -55.58 60.06 40.85
N CYS A 393 -56.41 59.14 41.34
CA CYS A 393 -57.52 59.45 42.24
C CYS A 393 -57.05 60.09 43.54
N THR A 394 -55.96 59.60 44.13
CA THR A 394 -55.38 60.17 45.36
C THR A 394 -54.92 61.61 45.12
N ILE A 395 -54.16 61.85 44.05
CA ILE A 395 -53.67 63.19 43.67
C ILE A 395 -54.85 64.15 43.37
N CYS A 396 -55.87 63.67 42.66
CA CYS A 396 -57.06 64.48 42.35
C CYS A 396 -57.86 64.81 43.61
N SER A 397 -57.94 63.89 44.58
CA SER A 397 -58.62 64.12 45.86
C SER A 397 -57.89 65.12 46.75
N GLU A 398 -56.55 65.10 46.78
CA GLU A 398 -55.74 66.09 47.51
C GLU A 398 -55.91 67.49 46.91
N HIS A 399 -55.82 67.64 45.59
CA HIS A 399 -56.07 68.93 44.94
C HIS A 399 -57.51 69.43 45.12
N PHE A 400 -58.49 68.53 45.21
CA PHE A 400 -59.87 68.92 45.49
C PHE A 400 -60.06 69.42 46.93
N ILE A 401 -59.39 68.81 47.91
CA ILE A 401 -59.39 69.25 49.31
C ILE A 401 -58.69 70.62 49.46
N GLU A 402 -57.56 70.83 48.77
CA GLU A 402 -56.86 72.13 48.78
C GLU A 402 -57.72 73.27 48.21
N VAL A 403 -58.51 73.01 47.17
CA VAL A 403 -59.38 74.01 46.53
C VAL A 403 -60.67 74.28 47.34
N THR A 404 -61.11 73.35 48.18
CA THR A 404 -62.34 73.50 49.00
C THR A 404 -62.09 74.06 50.40
N HIS A 405 -60.83 74.07 50.88
CA HIS A 405 -60.43 74.64 52.17
C HIS A 405 -59.68 75.99 52.09
N GLY A 406 -59.49 76.55 50.88
CA GLY A 406 -59.04 77.93 50.66
C GLY A 406 -60.19 78.86 50.33
#